data_AF-A0A946WTS6-F1
#
_entry.id   AF-A0A946WTS6-F1
#
_cell.length_a   1.000
_cell.length_b   1.000
_cell.length_c   1.000
_cell.angle_alpha   90.00
_cell.angle_beta   90.00
_cell.angle_gamma   90.00
#
_symmetry.space_group_name_H-M   'P 1'
#
loop_
_entity.id
_entity.type
_entity.pdbx_description
1 polymer ?
#
loop_
_entity_poly.entity_id
_entity_poly.type
_entity_poly.pdbx_seq_one_letter_code
_entity_poly.pdbx_strand_id
1 'polypeptide(L)'
;MLFATLSNEIEYSEDKLWEKIVFETSTGNSKHKEFNEKVSKYGGFTGEFNKFISRLETKLSDKRLEFLLNPTSEDGRSYKTDDFEEIMKQFLGYINKANVTIIDLSGVPFEVLSISVSLISRMIFDFLFHYSKLKLEKGSLNDIPVMIVCEEAHNYVPQTDSAAFRSSRKSIERIAKEGRKYGLSLMVVSQRPSEVSETIFAQCNNFVALRLTNSNDQNYVKRLFPDNSSALADILPNLSAGECLVVGDAVLIPSVVQMKLPNPQPSSQSVKVLQEWQEDWKDVTFDDVIGRWRKD
;
A
#
# COMPACT_ATOMS: atom_id res chain seq x y z
N MET A 1 0.57 -38.19 11.43
CA MET A 1 0.51 -36.76 11.78
C MET A 1 1.94 -36.34 12.03
N LEU A 2 2.25 -35.11 11.68
CA LEU A 2 3.57 -34.73 11.26
C LEU A 2 3.92 -33.38 11.96
N PHE A 3 4.93 -33.31 12.84
CA PHE A 3 5.46 -32.06 13.49
C PHE A 3 6.96 -31.77 13.20
N ALA A 4 7.43 -30.51 13.29
CA ALA A 4 8.82 -30.12 12.97
C ALA A 4 9.62 -29.65 14.20
N THR A 5 10.93 -29.94 14.25
CA THR A 5 11.89 -29.40 15.23
C THR A 5 13.10 -28.74 14.53
N LEU A 6 13.68 -27.71 15.14
CA LEU A 6 14.82 -26.95 14.59
C LEU A 6 16.15 -27.58 15.00
N SER A 7 16.94 -28.06 14.04
CA SER A 7 18.35 -28.44 14.26
C SER A 7 19.26 -27.22 14.11
N ASN A 8 20.19 -27.05 15.05
CA ASN A 8 21.12 -25.92 15.12
C ASN A 8 22.05 -25.81 13.89
N GLU A 9 22.29 -24.55 13.49
CA GLU A 9 23.28 -24.02 12.53
C GLU A 9 23.25 -24.50 11.07
N ILE A 10 22.48 -23.86 10.17
CA ILE A 10 22.65 -24.03 8.71
C ILE A 10 22.24 -22.79 7.89
N GLU A 11 23.07 -22.45 6.90
CA GLU A 11 22.82 -21.56 5.76
C GLU A 11 21.49 -21.88 5.02
N TYR A 12 20.72 -20.84 4.72
CA TYR A 12 19.36 -20.94 4.19
C TYR A 12 19.35 -21.47 2.74
N SER A 13 18.68 -22.60 2.50
CA SER A 13 18.37 -23.14 1.17
C SER A 13 16.91 -23.54 1.18
N GLU A 14 16.07 -22.86 0.38
CA GLU A 14 14.61 -23.06 0.33
C GLU A 14 14.23 -24.50 0.00
N ASP A 15 15.00 -25.18 -0.84
CA ASP A 15 14.75 -26.57 -1.27
C ASP A 15 14.88 -27.59 -0.13
N LYS A 16 15.68 -27.29 0.90
CA LYS A 16 16.00 -28.24 2.00
C LYS A 16 15.12 -28.07 3.23
N LEU A 17 14.24 -27.07 3.27
CA LEU A 17 13.39 -26.79 4.42
C LEU A 17 12.43 -27.95 4.70
N TRP A 18 11.86 -28.53 3.64
CA TRP A 18 10.84 -29.59 3.74
C TRP A 18 11.43 -30.98 3.94
N GLU A 19 12.65 -31.23 3.47
CA GLU A 19 13.32 -32.53 3.61
C GLU A 19 13.76 -32.84 5.05
N LYS A 20 13.90 -31.82 5.90
CA LYS A 20 14.45 -31.96 7.27
C LYS A 20 13.42 -31.97 8.37
N ILE A 21 12.14 -31.81 8.03
CA ILE A 21 11.07 -31.83 9.01
C ILE A 21 10.71 -33.29 9.32
N VAL A 22 11.21 -33.80 10.45
CA VAL A 22 10.92 -35.17 10.91
C VAL A 22 9.64 -35.17 11.72
N PHE A 23 8.66 -35.83 11.13
CA PHE A 23 7.29 -35.69 11.49
C PHE A 23 6.79 -36.87 12.36
N GLU A 24 6.61 -36.67 13.67
CA GLU A 24 6.29 -37.75 14.63
C GLU A 24 4.78 -37.99 14.88
N THR A 25 4.40 -39.26 15.06
CA THR A 25 3.01 -39.68 15.33
C THR A 25 2.56 -39.44 16.78
N SER A 26 1.24 -39.26 16.99
CA SER A 26 0.67 -39.09 18.34
C SER A 26 1.08 -40.22 19.29
N THR A 27 1.50 -39.83 20.49
CA THR A 27 1.92 -40.74 21.57
C THR A 27 0.76 -41.31 22.37
N GLY A 28 -0.49 -40.94 22.04
CA GLY A 28 -1.69 -41.39 22.75
C GLY A 28 -1.63 -41.01 24.24
N ASN A 29 -1.50 -42.02 25.11
CA ASN A 29 -1.41 -41.84 26.57
C ASN A 29 0.02 -41.67 27.09
N SER A 30 1.03 -41.90 26.25
CA SER A 30 2.45 -41.73 26.61
C SER A 30 2.91 -40.29 26.34
N LYS A 31 3.93 -39.85 27.08
CA LYS A 31 4.51 -38.51 26.89
C LYS A 31 5.50 -38.54 25.73
N HIS A 32 5.48 -37.50 24.89
CA HIS A 32 6.46 -37.32 23.82
C HIS A 32 7.86 -37.21 24.42
N LYS A 33 8.85 -37.87 23.80
CA LYS A 33 10.21 -38.00 24.36
C LYS A 33 10.90 -36.65 24.52
N GLU A 34 10.73 -35.75 23.56
CA GLU A 34 11.32 -34.40 23.59
C GLU A 34 10.51 -33.38 24.41
N PHE A 35 9.18 -33.33 24.23
CA PHE A 35 8.32 -32.33 24.90
C PHE A 35 7.89 -32.73 26.32
N ASN A 36 8.08 -34.00 26.72
CA ASN A 36 7.66 -34.55 28.02
C ASN A 36 6.17 -34.31 28.37
N GLU A 37 5.33 -34.13 27.35
CA GLU A 37 3.88 -33.88 27.44
C GLU A 37 3.08 -34.91 26.63
N LYS A 38 1.80 -35.10 27.01
CA LYS A 38 0.89 -36.01 26.29
C LYS A 38 0.33 -35.32 25.05
N VAL A 39 0.65 -35.82 23.87
CA VAL A 39 0.13 -35.31 22.60
C VAL A 39 -1.19 -36.04 22.29
N SER A 40 -2.32 -35.45 22.71
CA SER A 40 -3.63 -36.10 22.61
C SER A 40 -4.17 -36.14 21.17
N LYS A 41 -4.92 -37.20 20.85
CA LYS A 41 -5.56 -37.41 19.53
C LYS A 41 -6.72 -36.43 19.25
N TYR A 42 -7.24 -35.76 20.27
CA TYR A 42 -8.46 -34.94 20.22
C TYR A 42 -8.26 -33.53 20.81
N GLY A 43 -7.01 -33.09 20.98
CA GLY A 43 -6.62 -31.79 21.55
C GLY A 43 -6.32 -30.72 20.50
N GLY A 44 -6.23 -29.48 20.98
CA GLY A 44 -6.57 -28.25 20.25
C GLY A 44 -5.63 -27.71 19.18
N PHE A 45 -5.11 -28.54 18.27
CA PHE A 45 -4.58 -28.10 16.95
C PHE A 45 -4.71 -29.22 15.87
N THR A 46 -5.51 -30.26 16.12
CA THR A 46 -5.57 -31.45 15.26
C THR A 46 -6.17 -31.11 13.89
N GLY A 47 -5.37 -31.20 12.82
CA GLY A 47 -5.78 -30.87 11.45
C GLY A 47 -5.59 -29.39 11.08
N GLU A 48 -5.19 -28.53 12.02
CA GLU A 48 -4.91 -27.12 11.73
C GLU A 48 -3.63 -26.94 10.88
N PHE A 49 -2.62 -27.77 11.10
CA PHE A 49 -1.40 -27.76 10.27
C PHE A 49 -1.71 -28.13 8.81
N ASN A 50 -2.50 -29.18 8.57
CA ASN A 50 -2.91 -29.55 7.21
C ASN A 50 -3.75 -28.44 6.55
N LYS A 51 -4.63 -27.77 7.31
CA LYS A 51 -5.37 -26.59 6.83
C LYS A 51 -4.42 -25.43 6.50
N PHE A 52 -3.38 -25.20 7.31
CA PHE A 52 -2.37 -24.19 7.04
C PHE A 52 -1.59 -24.50 5.76
N ILE A 53 -1.10 -25.74 5.60
CA ILE A 53 -0.38 -26.17 4.39
C ILE A 53 -1.26 -26.02 3.15
N SER A 54 -2.50 -26.51 3.19
CA SER A 54 -3.43 -26.35 2.06
C SER A 54 -3.70 -24.88 1.73
N ARG A 55 -3.83 -24.00 2.72
CA ARG A 55 -3.96 -22.55 2.51
C ARG A 55 -2.69 -21.95 1.91
N LEU A 56 -1.52 -22.39 2.34
CA LEU A 56 -0.22 -21.94 1.82
C LEU A 56 -0.05 -22.37 0.36
N GLU A 57 -0.27 -23.64 0.04
CA GLU A 57 -0.21 -24.18 -1.33
C GLU A 57 -1.21 -23.47 -2.25
N THR A 58 -2.42 -23.19 -1.76
CA THR A 58 -3.43 -22.41 -2.50
C THR A 58 -2.93 -21.02 -2.82
N LYS A 59 -2.21 -20.37 -1.89
CA LYS A 59 -1.62 -19.03 -2.12
C LYS A 59 -0.42 -19.08 -3.04
N LEU A 60 0.45 -20.08 -2.90
CA LEU A 60 1.60 -20.27 -3.80
C LEU A 60 1.18 -20.56 -5.25
N SER A 61 0.02 -21.20 -5.42
CA SER A 61 -0.55 -21.53 -6.74
C SER A 61 -1.46 -20.43 -7.31
N ASP A 62 -1.69 -19.35 -6.57
CA ASP A 62 -2.56 -18.24 -7.01
C ASP A 62 -1.82 -17.41 -8.07
N LYS A 63 -2.23 -17.53 -9.33
CA LYS A 63 -1.63 -16.78 -10.46
C LYS A 63 -1.61 -15.28 -10.25
N ARG A 64 -2.55 -14.74 -9.47
CA ARG A 64 -2.61 -13.30 -9.17
C ARG A 64 -1.45 -12.85 -8.27
N LEU A 65 -0.74 -13.78 -7.62
CA LEU A 65 0.44 -13.52 -6.80
C LEU A 65 1.75 -13.84 -7.54
N GLU A 66 1.69 -14.23 -8.82
CA GLU A 66 2.87 -14.58 -9.61
C GLU A 66 3.87 -13.40 -9.69
N PHE A 67 3.37 -12.17 -9.77
CA PHE A 67 4.20 -10.95 -9.75
C PHE A 67 5.05 -10.81 -8.47
N LEU A 68 4.60 -11.40 -7.35
CA LEU A 68 5.28 -11.34 -6.06
C LEU A 68 6.18 -12.57 -5.85
N LEU A 69 5.69 -13.75 -6.24
CA LEU A 69 6.33 -15.03 -5.95
C LEU A 69 7.38 -15.42 -6.99
N ASN A 70 7.12 -15.12 -8.27
CA ASN A 70 8.00 -15.44 -9.40
C ASN A 70 8.24 -14.22 -10.29
N PRO A 71 8.79 -13.11 -9.76
CA PRO A 71 9.01 -11.91 -10.55
C PRO A 71 10.08 -12.16 -11.62
N THR A 72 9.75 -11.84 -12.87
CA THR A 72 10.66 -11.92 -14.02
C THR A 72 10.81 -10.56 -14.68
N SER A 73 12.00 -10.27 -15.18
CA SER A 73 12.27 -9.08 -16.00
C SER A 73 11.62 -9.21 -17.38
N GLU A 74 11.60 -8.14 -18.16
CA GLU A 74 11.10 -8.16 -19.55
C GLU A 74 11.81 -9.24 -20.40
N ASP A 75 13.11 -9.43 -20.17
CA ASP A 75 13.92 -10.48 -20.82
C ASP A 75 13.71 -11.90 -20.25
N GLY A 76 12.77 -12.10 -19.32
CA GLY A 76 12.47 -13.39 -18.70
C GLY A 76 13.47 -13.85 -17.62
N ARG A 77 14.36 -12.96 -17.14
CA ARG A 77 15.32 -13.28 -16.08
C ARG A 77 14.68 -13.08 -14.70
N SER A 78 14.93 -13.99 -13.77
CA SER A 78 14.57 -13.79 -12.37
C SER A 78 15.39 -12.66 -11.72
N TYR A 79 14.73 -11.83 -10.93
CA TYR A 79 15.39 -10.79 -10.14
C TYR A 79 16.29 -11.38 -9.04
N LYS A 80 17.41 -10.70 -8.77
CA LYS A 80 18.41 -11.04 -7.75
C LYS A 80 18.67 -9.83 -6.86
N THR A 81 19.37 -10.03 -5.74
CA THR A 81 19.75 -8.95 -4.81
C THR A 81 20.55 -7.83 -5.50
N ASP A 82 21.41 -8.17 -6.47
CA ASP A 82 22.21 -7.19 -7.21
C ASP A 82 21.37 -6.22 -8.06
N ASP A 83 20.12 -6.59 -8.37
CA ASP A 83 19.19 -5.75 -9.13
C ASP A 83 18.57 -4.64 -8.27
N PHE A 84 18.81 -4.65 -6.95
CA PHE A 84 18.23 -3.69 -6.02
C PHE A 84 18.61 -2.24 -6.32
N GLU A 85 19.83 -1.97 -6.79
CA GLU A 85 20.24 -0.61 -7.17
C GLU A 85 19.37 -0.07 -8.32
N GLU A 86 19.11 -0.90 -9.32
CA GLU A 86 18.28 -0.52 -10.48
C GLU A 86 16.81 -0.34 -10.08
N ILE A 87 16.27 -1.22 -9.25
CA ILE A 87 14.91 -1.10 -8.70
C ILE A 87 14.75 0.21 -7.91
N MET A 88 15.74 0.56 -7.07
CA MET A 88 15.71 1.83 -6.33
C MET A 88 15.79 3.03 -7.27
N LYS A 89 16.63 2.97 -8.31
CA LYS A 89 16.68 4.02 -9.34
C LYS A 89 15.35 4.16 -10.07
N GLN A 90 14.63 3.06 -10.31
CA GLN A 90 13.32 3.07 -10.93
C GLN A 90 12.31 3.84 -10.07
N PHE A 91 12.18 3.48 -8.78
CA PHE A 91 11.25 4.14 -7.87
C PHE A 91 11.54 5.63 -7.70
N LEU A 92 12.81 6.01 -7.65
CA LEU A 92 13.24 7.39 -7.46
C LEU A 92 13.34 8.20 -8.77
N GLY A 93 13.02 7.61 -9.92
CA GLY A 93 13.03 8.29 -11.22
C GLY A 93 14.43 8.51 -11.82
N TYR A 94 15.46 7.86 -11.29
CA TYR A 94 16.86 8.02 -11.73
C TYR A 94 17.21 7.29 -13.03
N ILE A 95 16.41 6.30 -13.45
CA ILE A 95 16.62 5.61 -14.75
C ILE A 95 16.43 6.62 -15.89
N ASN A 96 15.28 7.30 -15.92
CA ASN A 96 14.91 8.23 -16.99
C ASN A 96 15.12 9.71 -16.62
N LYS A 97 15.64 9.99 -15.41
CA LYS A 97 15.73 11.34 -14.84
C LYS A 97 14.36 12.06 -14.85
N ALA A 98 13.33 11.33 -14.43
CA ALA A 98 11.96 11.82 -14.37
C ALA A 98 11.67 12.44 -12.99
N ASN A 99 10.91 13.53 -12.97
CA ASN A 99 10.45 14.17 -11.73
C ASN A 99 9.23 13.48 -11.10
N VAL A 100 8.54 12.65 -11.87
CA VAL A 100 7.33 11.93 -11.46
C VAL A 100 7.49 10.47 -11.87
N THR A 101 7.41 9.58 -10.89
CA THR A 101 7.36 8.13 -11.09
C THR A 101 5.98 7.65 -10.69
N ILE A 102 5.26 7.03 -11.62
CA ILE A 102 3.94 6.45 -11.36
C ILE A 102 4.12 4.95 -11.12
N ILE A 103 3.67 4.48 -9.96
CA ILE A 103 3.63 3.06 -9.64
C ILE A 103 2.18 2.60 -9.81
N ASP A 104 1.90 1.88 -10.89
CA ASP A 104 0.58 1.33 -11.15
C ASP A 104 0.37 0.05 -10.31
N LEU A 105 -0.56 0.13 -9.36
CA LEU A 105 -0.95 -0.98 -8.49
C LEU A 105 -2.37 -1.51 -8.83
N SER A 106 -2.96 -1.09 -9.94
CA SER A 106 -4.32 -1.49 -10.33
C SER A 106 -4.49 -3.00 -10.53
N GLY A 107 -3.44 -3.69 -10.97
CA GLY A 107 -3.40 -5.15 -11.12
C GLY A 107 -3.07 -5.92 -9.83
N VAL A 108 -2.73 -5.23 -8.75
CA VAL A 108 -2.30 -5.88 -7.50
C VAL A 108 -3.53 -6.30 -6.68
N PRO A 109 -3.65 -7.59 -6.29
CA PRO A 109 -4.77 -8.04 -5.48
C PRO A 109 -4.84 -7.31 -4.14
N PHE A 110 -6.06 -6.97 -3.72
CA PHE A 110 -6.32 -6.22 -2.49
C PHE A 110 -5.63 -6.80 -1.24
N GLU A 111 -5.54 -8.13 -1.15
CA GLU A 111 -4.91 -8.84 -0.03
C GLU A 111 -3.41 -8.53 0.14
N VAL A 112 -2.72 -8.20 -0.95
CA VAL A 112 -1.28 -7.91 -0.96
C VAL A 112 -0.96 -6.46 -1.27
N LEU A 113 -1.96 -5.64 -1.60
CA LEU A 113 -1.83 -4.20 -1.82
C LEU A 113 -1.16 -3.51 -0.62
N SER A 114 -1.67 -3.78 0.58
CA SER A 114 -1.13 -3.26 1.84
C SER A 114 0.35 -3.62 2.05
N ILE A 115 0.74 -4.85 1.72
CA ILE A 115 2.12 -5.32 1.85
C ILE A 115 3.01 -4.62 0.82
N SER A 116 2.55 -4.51 -0.43
CA SER A 116 3.27 -3.87 -1.53
C SER A 116 3.55 -2.40 -1.22
N VAL A 117 2.52 -1.64 -0.83
CA VAL A 117 2.67 -0.23 -0.43
C VAL A 117 3.61 -0.09 0.76
N SER A 118 3.46 -0.94 1.78
CA SER A 118 4.34 -0.95 2.95
C SER A 118 5.80 -1.13 2.56
N LEU A 119 6.08 -2.10 1.70
CA LEU A 119 7.42 -2.46 1.31
C LEU A 119 8.08 -1.35 0.49
N ILE A 120 7.39 -0.85 -0.55
CA ILE A 120 7.88 0.25 -1.39
C ILE A 120 8.16 1.50 -0.54
N SER A 121 7.21 1.87 0.32
CA SER A 121 7.33 3.04 1.19
C SER A 121 8.52 2.93 2.15
N ARG A 122 8.75 1.73 2.71
CA ARG A 122 9.89 1.46 3.58
C ARG A 122 11.21 1.51 2.81
N MET A 123 11.29 0.93 1.62
CA MET A 123 12.49 0.98 0.80
C MET A 123 12.91 2.42 0.50
N ILE A 124 11.96 3.28 0.09
CA ILE A 124 12.21 4.70 -0.19
C ILE A 124 12.66 5.43 1.09
N PHE A 125 11.97 5.20 2.21
CA PHE A 125 12.36 5.80 3.50
C PHE A 125 13.77 5.40 3.91
N ASP A 126 14.08 4.10 3.88
CA ASP A 126 15.36 3.56 4.33
C ASP A 126 16.50 4.05 3.42
N PHE A 127 16.28 4.13 2.10
CA PHE A 127 17.23 4.74 1.16
C PHE A 127 17.54 6.20 1.54
N LEU A 128 16.51 7.03 1.74
CA LEU A 128 16.70 8.45 2.08
C LEU A 128 17.31 8.64 3.46
N PHE A 129 17.01 7.75 4.41
CA PHE A 129 17.69 7.70 5.70
C PHE A 129 19.20 7.49 5.54
N HIS A 130 19.61 6.47 4.79
CA HIS A 130 21.02 6.17 4.55
C HIS A 130 21.71 7.27 3.73
N TYR A 131 21.05 7.82 2.70
CA TYR A 131 21.58 8.96 1.94
C TYR A 131 21.80 10.18 2.83
N SER A 132 20.85 10.49 3.71
CA SER A 132 20.98 11.60 4.67
C SER A 132 22.17 11.41 5.60
N LYS A 133 22.46 10.17 6.03
CA LYS A 133 23.65 9.85 6.83
C LYS A 133 24.96 10.09 6.06
N LEU A 134 25.04 9.61 4.82
CA LEU A 134 26.21 9.83 3.95
C LEU A 134 26.47 11.32 3.68
N LYS A 135 25.41 12.13 3.51
CA LYS A 135 25.54 13.58 3.34
C LYS A 135 26.03 14.27 4.60
N LEU A 136 25.53 13.84 5.76
CA LEU A 136 25.93 14.36 7.06
C LEU A 136 27.41 14.09 7.35
N GLU A 137 27.90 12.90 7.03
CA GLU A 137 29.34 12.56 7.14
C GLU A 137 30.22 13.49 6.31
N LYS A 138 29.70 13.99 5.19
CA LYS A 138 30.35 14.98 4.33
C LYS A 138 30.07 16.44 4.74
N GLY A 139 29.46 16.67 5.91
CA GLY A 139 29.15 18.00 6.43
C GLY A 139 28.01 18.72 5.70
N SER A 140 27.15 17.99 4.99
CA SER A 140 26.05 18.53 4.20
C SER A 140 24.70 17.92 4.58
N LEU A 141 23.60 18.61 4.28
CA LEU A 141 22.25 18.07 4.46
C LEU A 141 21.80 17.29 3.22
N ASN A 142 20.74 16.49 3.38
CA ASN A 142 20.08 15.83 2.25
C ASN A 142 19.55 16.89 1.25
N ASP A 143 19.95 16.73 -0.01
CA ASP A 143 19.63 17.59 -1.15
C ASP A 143 18.74 16.91 -2.20
N ILE A 144 18.19 15.73 -1.89
CA ILE A 144 17.27 14.97 -2.74
C ILE A 144 15.92 14.87 -2.01
N PRO A 145 15.05 15.89 -2.12
CA PRO A 145 13.69 15.81 -1.59
C PRO A 145 12.84 14.86 -2.44
N VAL A 146 12.07 14.00 -1.78
CA VAL A 146 11.15 13.06 -2.41
C VAL A 146 9.77 13.23 -1.78
N MET A 147 8.71 13.10 -2.56
CA MET A 147 7.34 13.05 -2.05
C MET A 147 6.69 11.75 -2.49
N ILE A 148 6.13 11.01 -1.53
CA ILE A 148 5.25 9.87 -1.82
C ILE A 148 3.82 10.40 -1.87
N VAL A 149 3.13 10.14 -2.98
CA VAL A 149 1.72 10.45 -3.15
C VAL A 149 0.92 9.16 -3.03
N CYS A 150 0.09 9.08 -1.98
CA CYS A 150 -0.80 7.96 -1.71
C CYS A 150 -2.19 8.26 -2.28
N GLU A 151 -2.45 7.79 -3.50
CA GLU A 151 -3.79 7.83 -4.11
C GLU A 151 -4.72 6.80 -3.47
N GLU A 152 -6.01 7.11 -3.35
CA GLU A 152 -7.03 6.19 -2.82
C GLU A 152 -6.65 5.61 -1.44
N ALA A 153 -6.05 6.44 -0.58
CA ALA A 153 -5.34 5.98 0.61
C ALA A 153 -6.20 5.21 1.62
N HIS A 154 -7.53 5.37 1.60
CA HIS A 154 -8.43 4.62 2.48
C HIS A 154 -8.40 3.10 2.18
N ASN A 155 -7.98 2.69 0.98
CA ASN A 155 -7.90 1.27 0.61
C ASN A 155 -6.75 0.50 1.28
N TYR A 156 -5.71 1.21 1.76
CA TYR A 156 -4.55 0.57 2.37
C TYR A 156 -4.05 1.27 3.62
N VAL A 157 -4.56 2.45 3.99
CA VAL A 157 -4.27 3.09 5.27
C VAL A 157 -5.54 3.48 6.02
N PRO A 158 -6.44 2.51 6.31
CA PRO A 158 -7.69 2.81 6.96
C PRO A 158 -7.49 3.22 8.43
N GLN A 159 -8.48 3.93 8.96
CA GLN A 159 -8.58 4.29 10.37
C GLN A 159 -8.67 3.03 11.27
N THR A 160 -9.31 1.96 10.77
CA THR A 160 -9.49 0.71 11.51
C THR A 160 -8.18 -0.06 11.68
N ASP A 161 -7.94 -0.61 12.87
CA ASP A 161 -6.77 -1.45 13.16
C ASP A 161 -7.04 -2.92 12.78
N SER A 162 -7.24 -3.16 11.49
CA SER A 162 -7.28 -4.52 10.94
C SER A 162 -5.86 -5.02 10.65
N ALA A 163 -5.60 -6.28 10.98
CA ALA A 163 -4.31 -6.93 10.74
C ALA A 163 -3.87 -6.87 9.28
N ALA A 164 -4.82 -6.85 8.33
CA ALA A 164 -4.53 -6.77 6.90
C ALA A 164 -3.84 -5.46 6.48
N PHE A 165 -4.09 -4.36 7.18
CA PHE A 165 -3.56 -3.02 6.84
C PHE A 165 -2.48 -2.53 7.80
N ARG A 166 -2.12 -3.33 8.80
CA ARG A 166 -1.18 -2.90 9.84
C ARG A 166 0.21 -2.55 9.28
N SER A 167 0.68 -3.27 8.27
CA SER A 167 1.99 -3.06 7.65
C SER A 167 2.09 -1.72 6.91
N SER A 168 1.16 -1.47 6.00
CA SER A 168 1.04 -0.21 5.24
C SER A 168 0.82 0.96 6.18
N ARG A 169 -0.15 0.86 7.10
CA ARG A 169 -0.42 1.92 8.09
C ARG A 169 0.82 2.28 8.91
N LYS A 170 1.52 1.28 9.46
CA LYS A 170 2.77 1.51 10.21
C LYS A 170 3.84 2.21 9.37
N SER A 171 3.96 1.83 8.10
CA SER A 171 4.98 2.39 7.20
C SER A 171 4.68 3.84 6.82
N ILE A 172 3.43 4.13 6.43
CA ILE A 172 3.01 5.46 6.05
C ILE A 172 2.95 6.41 7.25
N GLU A 173 2.47 5.96 8.42
CA GLU A 173 2.51 6.76 9.65
C GLU A 173 3.94 7.11 10.07
N ARG A 174 4.90 6.19 9.87
CA ARG A 174 6.33 6.47 10.11
C ARG A 174 6.83 7.57 9.18
N ILE A 175 6.47 7.53 7.89
CA ILE A 175 6.81 8.60 6.95
C ILE A 175 6.21 9.92 7.41
N ALA A 176 4.93 9.95 7.79
CA ALA A 176 4.26 11.15 8.27
C ALA A 176 4.95 11.77 9.51
N LYS A 177 5.41 10.93 10.45
CA LYS A 177 6.07 11.38 11.69
C LYS A 177 7.55 11.75 11.53
N GLU A 178 8.28 11.03 10.67
CA GLU A 178 9.75 11.07 10.64
C GLU A 178 10.34 11.48 9.29
N GLY A 179 9.57 11.38 8.20
CA GLY A 179 10.07 11.56 6.83
C GLY A 179 10.75 12.90 6.59
N ARG A 180 10.22 13.98 7.18
CA ARG A 180 10.77 15.34 7.09
C ARG A 180 12.26 15.41 7.45
N LYS A 181 12.73 14.59 8.41
CA LYS A 181 14.14 14.55 8.83
C LYS A 181 15.08 14.10 7.72
N TYR A 182 14.56 13.34 6.75
CA TYR A 182 15.31 12.70 5.68
C TYR A 182 14.92 13.20 4.30
N GLY A 183 14.24 14.36 4.20
CA GLY A 183 13.80 14.91 2.91
C GLY A 183 12.64 14.16 2.27
N LEU A 184 11.92 13.32 3.02
CA LEU A 184 10.75 12.59 2.53
C LEU A 184 9.44 13.24 2.99
N SER A 185 8.63 13.67 2.02
CA SER A 185 7.29 14.21 2.24
C SER A 185 6.21 13.19 1.89
N LEU A 186 5.02 13.35 2.46
CA LEU A 186 3.85 12.51 2.19
C LEU A 186 2.70 13.40 1.74
N MET A 187 2.03 12.99 0.66
CA MET A 187 0.74 13.53 0.24
C MET A 187 -0.27 12.40 0.26
N VAL A 188 -1.41 12.62 0.90
CA VAL A 188 -2.48 11.63 1.00
C VAL A 188 -3.71 12.15 0.28
N VAL A 189 -4.20 11.37 -0.68
CA VAL A 189 -5.36 11.70 -1.51
C VAL A 189 -6.44 10.66 -1.26
N SER A 190 -7.62 11.11 -0.85
CA SER A 190 -8.77 10.25 -0.61
C SER A 190 -10.08 11.04 -0.76
N GLN A 191 -11.08 10.39 -1.34
CA GLN A 191 -12.48 10.83 -1.40
C GLN A 191 -13.26 10.52 -0.12
N ARG A 192 -12.71 9.67 0.77
CA ARG A 192 -13.27 9.33 2.09
C ARG A 192 -12.27 9.67 3.19
N PRO A 193 -12.07 10.95 3.52
CA PRO A 193 -11.10 11.35 4.54
C PRO A 193 -11.41 10.73 5.91
N SER A 194 -12.68 10.54 6.27
CA SER A 194 -13.04 9.91 7.56
C SER A 194 -12.62 8.44 7.68
N GLU A 195 -12.32 7.76 6.58
CA GLU A 195 -11.90 6.35 6.58
C GLU A 195 -10.38 6.17 6.66
N VAL A 196 -9.57 7.23 6.58
CA VAL A 196 -8.10 7.16 6.59
C VAL A 196 -7.54 7.34 8.03
N SER A 197 -6.34 6.83 8.30
CA SER A 197 -5.70 6.96 9.62
C SER A 197 -5.62 8.41 10.11
N GLU A 198 -6.25 8.67 11.26
CA GLU A 198 -6.21 9.95 11.97
C GLU A 198 -4.79 10.35 12.36
N THR A 199 -3.93 9.36 12.63
CA THR A 199 -2.51 9.62 12.93
C THR A 199 -1.79 10.28 11.77
N ILE A 200 -2.16 9.96 10.53
CA ILE A 200 -1.55 10.60 9.35
C ILE A 200 -2.05 12.03 9.23
N PHE A 201 -3.36 12.25 9.31
CA PHE A 201 -3.92 13.60 9.21
C PHE A 201 -3.44 14.54 10.30
N ALA A 202 -3.24 14.05 11.52
CA ALA A 202 -2.66 14.83 12.61
C ALA A 202 -1.22 15.29 12.33
N GLN A 203 -0.53 14.73 11.33
CA GLN A 203 0.80 15.15 10.88
C GLN A 203 0.76 15.94 9.57
N CYS A 204 -0.41 16.10 8.94
CA CYS A 204 -0.56 16.90 7.73
C CYS A 204 -0.62 18.39 8.09
N ASN A 205 0.35 19.17 7.62
CA ASN A 205 0.35 20.62 7.81
C ASN A 205 -0.46 21.37 6.75
N ASN A 206 -0.69 20.74 5.59
CA ASN A 206 -1.30 21.35 4.42
C ASN A 206 -2.49 20.51 3.97
N PHE A 207 -3.59 21.18 3.69
CA PHE A 207 -4.84 20.58 3.25
C PHE A 207 -5.32 21.26 1.97
N VAL A 208 -5.69 20.44 1.00
CA VAL A 208 -6.39 20.86 -0.23
C VAL A 208 -7.70 20.10 -0.24
N ALA A 209 -8.77 20.75 0.22
CA ALA A 209 -10.08 20.13 0.34
C ALA A 209 -10.96 20.55 -0.85
N LEU A 210 -11.30 19.58 -1.70
CA LEU A 210 -12.28 19.76 -2.78
C LEU A 210 -13.70 19.60 -2.22
N ARG A 211 -14.70 19.63 -3.12
CA ARG A 211 -16.10 19.44 -2.74
C ARG A 211 -16.31 18.15 -1.96
N LEU A 212 -16.86 18.27 -0.75
CA LEU A 212 -17.28 17.14 0.09
C LEU A 212 -18.77 17.24 0.39
N THR A 213 -19.54 16.25 -0.04
CA THR A 213 -21.00 16.21 0.16
C THR A 213 -21.43 15.44 1.40
N ASN A 214 -20.59 14.50 1.87
CA ASN A 214 -20.87 13.69 3.05
C ASN A 214 -20.62 14.49 4.33
N SER A 215 -21.60 14.55 5.22
CA SER A 215 -21.51 15.31 6.48
C SER A 215 -20.47 14.76 7.45
N ASN A 216 -20.22 13.44 7.47
CA ASN A 216 -19.17 12.84 8.29
C ASN A 216 -17.79 13.28 7.81
N ASP A 217 -17.54 13.24 6.50
CA ASP A 217 -16.27 13.70 5.92
C ASP A 217 -16.06 15.21 6.11
N GLN A 218 -17.11 16.02 5.94
CA GLN A 218 -17.04 17.45 6.22
C GLN A 218 -16.69 17.72 7.68
N ASN A 219 -17.38 17.06 8.62
CA ASN A 219 -17.13 17.22 10.06
C ASN A 219 -15.74 16.72 10.45
N TYR A 220 -15.25 15.68 9.80
CA TYR A 220 -13.91 15.17 10.01
C TYR A 220 -12.85 16.18 9.56
N VAL A 221 -12.96 16.70 8.33
CA VAL A 221 -12.04 17.73 7.80
C VAL A 221 -12.11 19.02 8.62
N LYS A 222 -13.29 19.45 9.06
CA LYS A 222 -13.48 20.61 9.96
C LYS A 222 -12.65 20.52 11.24
N ARG A 223 -12.53 19.32 11.82
CA ARG A 223 -11.77 19.08 13.06
C ARG A 223 -10.25 19.08 12.84
N LEU A 224 -9.81 18.81 11.61
CA LEU A 224 -8.39 18.81 11.25
C LEU A 224 -7.86 20.23 10.97
N PHE A 225 -8.75 21.15 10.64
CA PHE A 225 -8.39 22.53 10.35
C PHE A 225 -8.11 23.30 11.65
N PRO A 226 -7.12 24.21 11.66
CA PRO A 226 -6.93 25.14 12.77
C PRO A 226 -8.21 25.92 13.06
N ASP A 227 -8.49 26.21 14.34
CA ASP A 227 -9.77 26.76 14.82
C ASP A 227 -10.27 27.98 14.01
N ASN A 228 -9.36 28.83 13.54
CA ASN A 228 -9.66 30.04 12.76
C ASN A 228 -10.13 29.78 11.31
N SER A 229 -10.10 28.54 10.84
CA SER A 229 -10.47 28.13 9.47
C SER A 229 -11.62 27.14 9.42
N SER A 230 -12.16 26.74 10.57
CA SER A 230 -13.32 25.83 10.69
C SER A 230 -14.58 26.38 10.01
N ALA A 231 -14.83 27.70 10.09
CA ALA A 231 -15.95 28.35 9.40
C ALA A 231 -15.80 28.33 7.87
N LEU A 232 -14.58 28.30 7.34
CA LEU A 232 -14.36 28.20 5.89
C LEU A 232 -14.74 26.82 5.38
N ALA A 233 -14.65 25.78 6.19
CA ALA A 233 -15.04 24.44 5.80
C ALA A 233 -16.56 24.28 5.63
N ASP A 234 -17.40 25.24 6.06
CA ASP A 234 -18.82 25.28 5.72
C ASP A 234 -19.08 25.50 4.23
N ILE A 235 -18.07 25.99 3.47
CA ILE A 235 -18.17 26.15 2.01
C ILE A 235 -17.95 24.84 1.24
N LEU A 236 -17.35 23.82 1.86
CA LEU A 236 -16.98 22.56 1.20
C LEU A 236 -18.12 21.89 0.39
N PRO A 237 -19.39 21.90 0.85
CA PRO A 237 -20.49 21.31 0.07
C PRO A 237 -20.82 22.11 -1.20
N ASN A 238 -20.53 23.40 -1.20
CA ASN A 238 -20.91 24.36 -2.25
C ASN A 238 -19.83 24.57 -3.31
N LEU A 239 -18.63 24.00 -3.12
CA LEU A 239 -17.55 24.11 -4.09
C LEU A 239 -17.93 23.46 -5.42
N SER A 240 -17.63 24.16 -6.52
CA SER A 240 -17.77 23.67 -7.89
C SER A 240 -16.60 22.77 -8.28
N ALA A 241 -16.74 22.08 -9.41
CA ALA A 241 -15.65 21.26 -9.94
C ALA A 241 -14.40 22.11 -10.22
N GLY A 242 -13.28 21.71 -9.64
CA GLY A 242 -12.01 22.44 -9.73
C GLY A 242 -11.85 23.55 -8.69
N GLU A 243 -12.87 23.89 -7.90
CA GLU A 243 -12.69 24.75 -6.73
C GLU A 243 -12.21 23.92 -5.53
N CYS A 244 -11.24 24.44 -4.79
CA CYS A 244 -10.76 23.83 -3.56
C CYS A 244 -10.47 24.86 -2.47
N LEU A 245 -10.68 24.47 -1.23
CA LEU A 245 -10.26 25.19 -0.04
C LEU A 245 -8.85 24.75 0.32
N VAL A 246 -7.90 25.68 0.34
CA VAL A 246 -6.50 25.44 0.72
C VAL A 246 -6.25 26.02 2.11
N VAL A 247 -5.73 25.19 3.01
CA VAL A 247 -5.44 25.54 4.41
C VAL A 247 -4.07 24.98 4.78
N GLY A 248 -3.28 25.73 5.56
CA GLY A 248 -2.00 25.27 6.09
C GLY A 248 -0.82 26.19 5.76
N ASP A 249 0.39 25.73 6.10
CA ASP A 249 1.65 26.49 5.96
C ASP A 249 2.00 26.85 4.51
N ALA A 250 1.39 26.18 3.52
CA ALA A 250 1.60 26.43 2.10
C ALA A 250 0.94 27.71 1.59
N VAL A 251 0.03 28.32 2.37
CA VAL A 251 -0.67 29.56 2.01
C VAL A 251 -0.64 30.56 3.17
N LEU A 252 -0.54 31.85 2.87
CA LEU A 252 -0.54 32.90 3.90
C LEU A 252 -1.89 33.02 4.61
N ILE A 253 -2.97 32.85 3.86
CA ILE A 253 -4.35 32.96 4.34
C ILE A 253 -5.13 31.77 3.76
N PRO A 254 -5.88 31.02 4.58
CA PRO A 254 -6.81 30.01 4.10
C PRO A 254 -7.73 30.59 3.01
N SER A 255 -7.72 29.98 1.82
CA SER A 255 -8.34 30.57 0.63
C SER A 255 -9.04 29.52 -0.21
N VAL A 256 -10.15 29.92 -0.83
CA VAL A 256 -10.81 29.15 -1.88
C VAL A 256 -10.18 29.53 -3.22
N VAL A 257 -9.69 28.54 -3.96
CA VAL A 257 -8.99 28.73 -5.22
C VAL A 257 -9.59 27.87 -6.33
N GLN A 258 -9.50 28.35 -7.57
CA GLN A 258 -9.86 27.58 -8.76
C GLN A 258 -8.60 26.92 -9.34
N MET A 259 -8.57 25.59 -9.33
CA MET A 259 -7.53 24.79 -9.95
C MET A 259 -7.70 24.79 -11.47
N LYS A 260 -6.58 24.92 -12.19
CA LYS A 260 -6.54 24.73 -13.64
C LYS A 260 -6.72 23.25 -13.97
N LEU A 261 -7.34 22.96 -15.11
CA LEU A 261 -7.44 21.60 -15.61
C LEU A 261 -6.04 21.04 -15.94
N PRO A 262 -5.78 19.75 -15.64
CA PRO A 262 -4.52 19.11 -16.01
C PRO A 262 -4.37 19.04 -17.53
N ASN A 263 -3.12 19.18 -18.01
CA ASN A 263 -2.74 19.01 -19.41
C ASN A 263 -1.49 18.12 -19.50
N PRO A 264 -1.60 16.89 -20.06
CA PRO A 264 -2.81 16.28 -20.62
C PRO A 264 -3.85 15.95 -19.54
N GLN A 265 -5.12 15.79 -19.97
CA GLN A 265 -6.16 15.28 -19.08
C GLN A 265 -5.92 13.78 -18.78
N PRO A 266 -6.28 13.30 -17.58
CA PRO A 266 -6.17 11.89 -17.26
C PRO A 266 -7.08 11.03 -18.15
N SER A 267 -6.64 9.82 -18.45
CA SER A 267 -7.38 8.85 -19.30
C SER A 267 -8.68 8.36 -18.68
N SER A 268 -8.91 8.62 -17.39
CA SER A 268 -10.08 8.22 -16.60
C SER A 268 -11.30 9.12 -16.82
N GLN A 269 -11.68 9.35 -18.08
CA GLN A 269 -12.93 10.06 -18.37
C GLN A 269 -14.12 9.18 -18.00
N SER A 270 -14.93 9.64 -17.05
CA SER A 270 -16.21 9.01 -16.74
C SER A 270 -17.07 8.94 -17.99
N VAL A 271 -17.70 7.80 -18.22
CA VAL A 271 -18.69 7.63 -19.28
C VAL A 271 -19.78 8.68 -19.09
N LYS A 272 -20.20 9.35 -20.16
CA LYS A 272 -21.30 10.33 -20.13
C LYS A 272 -22.63 9.59 -20.08
N VAL A 273 -22.90 8.91 -18.98
CA VAL A 273 -24.00 7.93 -18.82
C VAL A 273 -25.34 8.48 -19.31
N LEU A 274 -25.69 9.72 -18.97
CA LEU A 274 -26.95 10.32 -19.43
C LEU A 274 -27.02 10.48 -20.95
N GLN A 275 -25.92 10.90 -21.58
CA GLN A 275 -25.84 11.02 -23.04
C GLN A 275 -25.93 9.63 -23.67
N GLU A 276 -25.18 8.66 -23.14
CA GLU A 276 -25.15 7.29 -23.64
C GLU A 276 -26.51 6.56 -23.50
N TRP A 277 -27.28 6.83 -22.44
CA TRP A 277 -28.63 6.27 -22.24
C TRP A 277 -29.71 6.90 -23.12
N GLN A 278 -29.46 8.08 -23.69
CA GLN A 278 -30.38 8.71 -24.64
C GLN A 278 -30.20 8.16 -26.06
N GLU A 279 -29.07 7.52 -26.34
CA GLU A 279 -28.81 6.86 -27.62
C GLU A 279 -29.59 5.54 -27.72
N ASP A 280 -29.79 5.07 -28.94
CA ASP A 280 -30.38 3.76 -29.21
C ASP A 280 -29.49 2.62 -28.67
N TRP A 281 -30.09 1.44 -28.57
CA TRP A 281 -29.40 0.23 -28.13
C TRP A 281 -28.14 -0.01 -28.96
N LYS A 282 -26.99 -0.17 -28.29
CA LYS A 282 -25.71 -0.41 -28.94
C LYS A 282 -25.43 -1.91 -28.97
N ASP A 283 -25.08 -2.43 -30.14
CA ASP A 283 -24.60 -3.79 -30.27
C ASP A 283 -23.23 -3.92 -29.59
N VAL A 284 -23.16 -4.74 -28.55
CA VAL A 284 -21.92 -5.04 -27.83
C VAL A 284 -21.32 -6.31 -28.41
N THR A 285 -20.03 -6.29 -28.75
CA THR A 285 -19.29 -7.50 -29.16
C THR A 285 -18.98 -8.35 -27.94
N PHE A 286 -20.00 -9.07 -27.44
CA PHE A 286 -19.89 -9.88 -26.23
C PHE A 286 -18.74 -10.90 -26.30
N ASP A 287 -18.47 -11.48 -27.46
CA ASP A 287 -17.38 -12.44 -27.63
C ASP A 287 -16.00 -11.80 -27.40
N ASP A 288 -15.77 -10.58 -27.87
CA ASP A 288 -14.51 -9.86 -27.63
C ASP A 288 -14.38 -9.48 -26.15
N VAL A 289 -15.48 -9.03 -25.54
CA VAL A 289 -15.53 -8.66 -24.12
C VAL A 289 -15.24 -9.88 -23.23
N ILE A 290 -15.90 -11.01 -23.50
CA ILE A 290 -15.68 -12.26 -22.77
C ILE A 290 -14.28 -12.82 -23.06
N GLY A 291 -13.80 -12.70 -24.30
CA GLY A 291 -12.45 -13.08 -24.69
C GLY A 291 -11.39 -12.29 -23.95
N ARG A 292 -11.61 -10.99 -23.73
CA ARG A 292 -10.75 -10.15 -22.89
C ARG A 292 -10.85 -10.54 -21.42
N TRP A 293 -12.05 -10.71 -20.88
CA TRP A 293 -12.24 -11.10 -19.47
C TRP A 293 -11.45 -12.37 -19.14
N ARG A 294 -11.47 -13.37 -20.01
CA ARG A 294 -10.74 -14.63 -19.76
C ARG A 294 -9.20 -14.53 -19.79
N LYS A 295 -8.64 -13.41 -20.25
CA LYS A 295 -7.18 -13.19 -20.28
C LYS A 295 -6.64 -12.60 -18.97
N ASP A 296 -7.50 -12.00 -18.15
CA ASP A 296 -7.20 -11.45 -16.82
C ASP A 296 -7.49 -12.48 -15.71
#